data_AF-A0A518AN92-F1
#
_entry.id   AF-A0A518AN92-F1
#
_cell.length_a   1.000
_cell.length_b   1.000
_cell.length_c   1.000
_cell.angle_alpha   90.00
_cell.angle_beta   90.00
_cell.angle_gamma   90.00
#
_symmetry.space_group_name_H-M   'P 1'
#
loop_
_entity.id
_entity.type
_entity.pdbx_description
1 polymer ?
#
loop_
_entity_poly.entity_id
_entity_poly.type
_entity_poly.pdbx_seq_one_letter_code
_entity_poly.pdbx_strand_id
1 'polypeptide(L)'
;MITILPIAALNAWHIVLWVVLVVVFVGSLFGLRTRWARQRPILRCVLLSLAAHAVLIGLAAFVRFAAIPPGAGKDESVRVTIIASKLQPSILAEETPAATDELAEEPTEEPIAPVVEPDAEEAPPEPEPISEADPEAPTEPIQPPDLMPPPDIAEQGEEIAEVMETPPAVEPETPPETPAPETPPSEPNPPAEVTPAVPEAPTPAVADITPATPAVPSSYAERIRPDRSKSILEQGGSLETENAVGRALEWLAQAQARDGRWDADQWRAGRELRVLGHDRHGAGVQADTGITGLALLTFMGSGHSHLGGPYQHQIAGGLVFLMRSQTADGCLAGDATFYARTYCHSMATFALAEAYAMTGDKRLEASVRRGVDYLLRTENKTYGGWRYEPNTVGDVSQLGWIIMALRSAEMAGIDIPNETWQRIEYFLSRVVRGRNGGLAAYRPNTDWSRSMTAEAMYCRQVLGKPLTDLAQLESLDALAAELPGDGMTNYYYWYYAGLALHHAQHDGNAARLTWNRWNERMKHQLLTAQVIEGSDQGSWNPNTVWGGYGGRVYTTAMAAMCLEVYYRYGSPAAGQSPWIATRPRGETTQK
;
A
#
# COMPACT_ATOMS: atom_id res chain seq x y z
N MET A 1 -31.75 9.14 -30.22
CA MET A 1 -31.48 9.99 -31.40
C MET A 1 -30.64 11.17 -30.93
N ILE A 2 -29.50 11.44 -31.57
CA ILE A 2 -28.70 12.63 -31.28
C ILE A 2 -29.22 13.76 -32.17
N THR A 3 -29.87 14.77 -31.59
CA THR A 3 -30.35 15.94 -32.33
C THR A 3 -29.20 16.91 -32.58
N ILE A 4 -28.66 16.89 -33.80
CA ILE A 4 -27.69 17.89 -34.27
C ILE A 4 -28.39 19.25 -34.32
N LEU A 5 -27.95 20.19 -33.47
CA LEU A 5 -28.40 21.58 -33.51
C LEU A 5 -27.86 22.28 -34.78
N PRO A 6 -28.68 23.03 -35.53
CA PRO A 6 -28.24 23.66 -36.77
C PRO A 6 -27.27 24.81 -36.49
N ILE A 7 -26.24 24.95 -37.34
CA ILE A 7 -25.18 25.97 -37.25
C ILE A 7 -25.69 27.33 -37.77
N ALA A 8 -26.77 27.83 -37.15
CA ALA A 8 -27.60 28.92 -37.68
C ALA A 8 -27.85 30.06 -36.66
N ALA A 9 -26.97 30.23 -35.67
CA ALA A 9 -27.06 31.31 -34.66
C ALA A 9 -25.70 31.91 -34.25
N LEU A 10 -24.61 31.64 -34.98
CA LEU A 10 -23.33 32.32 -34.77
C LEU A 10 -23.42 33.76 -35.30
N ASN A 11 -23.78 34.70 -34.42
CA ASN A 11 -23.79 36.13 -34.73
C ASN A 11 -22.45 36.55 -35.37
N ALA A 12 -22.49 37.32 -36.46
CA ALA A 12 -21.30 37.70 -37.23
C ALA A 12 -20.18 38.32 -36.36
N TRP A 13 -20.54 39.01 -35.29
CA TRP A 13 -19.63 39.55 -34.27
C TRP A 13 -18.70 38.50 -33.64
N HIS A 14 -19.14 37.25 -33.43
CA HIS A 14 -18.28 36.19 -32.90
C HIS A 14 -17.24 35.73 -33.92
N ILE A 15 -17.60 35.66 -35.21
CA ILE A 15 -16.67 35.33 -36.29
C ILE A 15 -15.62 36.45 -36.43
N VAL A 16 -16.05 37.71 -36.40
CA VAL A 16 -15.14 38.88 -36.39
C VAL A 16 -14.20 38.85 -35.19
N LEU A 17 -14.70 38.56 -33.97
CA LEU A 17 -13.88 38.46 -32.76
C LEU A 17 -12.81 37.35 -32.87
N TRP A 18 -13.19 36.16 -33.34
CA TRP A 18 -12.24 35.06 -33.54
C TRP A 18 -11.20 35.37 -34.61
N VAL A 19 -11.59 35.99 -35.73
CA VAL A 19 -10.64 36.43 -36.78
C VAL A 19 -9.66 37.46 -36.21
N VAL A 20 -10.12 38.43 -35.41
CA VAL A 20 -9.24 39.41 -34.75
C VAL A 20 -8.27 38.74 -33.78
N LEU A 21 -8.72 37.79 -32.95
CA LEU A 21 -7.86 37.06 -32.03
C LEU A 21 -6.78 36.24 -32.76
N VAL A 22 -7.15 35.56 -33.86
CA VAL A 22 -6.19 34.80 -34.70
C VAL A 22 -5.18 35.73 -35.37
N VAL A 23 -5.61 36.87 -35.91
CA VAL A 23 -4.72 37.87 -36.52
C VAL A 23 -3.74 38.45 -35.50
N VAL A 24 -4.20 38.77 -34.27
CA VAL A 24 -3.33 39.25 -33.19
C VAL A 24 -2.33 38.18 -32.75
N PHE A 25 -2.75 36.92 -32.65
CA PHE A 25 -1.88 35.79 -32.29
C PHE A 25 -0.79 35.55 -33.35
N VAL A 26 -1.18 35.43 -34.63
CA VAL A 26 -0.24 35.23 -35.74
C VAL A 26 0.69 36.44 -35.91
N GLY A 27 0.16 37.66 -35.78
CA GLY A 27 0.97 38.89 -35.79
C GLY A 27 2.00 38.94 -34.66
N SER A 28 1.64 38.45 -33.47
CA SER A 28 2.57 38.34 -32.32
C SER A 28 3.68 37.32 -32.58
N LEU A 29 3.35 36.15 -33.15
CA LEU A 29 4.32 35.13 -33.55
C LEU A 29 5.27 35.63 -34.65
N PHE A 30 4.79 36.43 -35.60
CA PHE A 30 5.63 37.05 -36.61
C PHE A 30 6.53 38.15 -36.01
N GLY A 31 6.00 38.98 -35.11
CA GLY A 31 6.75 39.99 -34.36
C GLY A 31 7.94 39.40 -33.59
N LEU A 32 7.76 38.23 -32.97
CA LEU A 32 8.81 37.50 -32.25
C LEU A 32 9.96 37.01 -33.15
N ARG A 33 9.75 36.87 -34.47
CA ARG A 33 10.79 36.52 -35.45
C ARG A 33 11.60 37.73 -35.94
N THR A 34 11.18 38.97 -35.65
CA THR A 34 11.91 40.19 -36.05
C THR A 34 13.20 40.39 -35.23
N ARG A 35 14.21 41.08 -35.82
CA ARG A 35 15.46 41.39 -35.11
C ARG A 35 15.25 42.27 -33.87
N TRP A 36 14.26 43.16 -33.89
CA TRP A 36 13.88 44.02 -32.76
C TRP A 36 13.51 43.21 -31.51
N ALA A 37 12.79 42.09 -31.69
CA ALA A 37 12.36 41.23 -30.61
C ALA A 37 13.50 40.50 -29.87
N ARG A 38 14.75 40.49 -30.37
CA ARG A 38 15.88 39.81 -29.70
C ARG A 38 16.45 40.55 -28.47
N GLN A 39 16.12 41.83 -28.26
CA GLN A 39 16.78 42.65 -27.23
C GLN A 39 16.03 42.78 -25.89
N ARG A 40 14.77 42.32 -25.77
CA ARG A 40 13.95 42.51 -24.56
C ARG A 40 13.16 41.25 -24.18
N PRO A 41 13.76 40.25 -23.51
CA PRO A 41 13.11 38.97 -23.22
C PRO A 41 11.88 39.10 -22.30
N ILE A 42 11.95 39.91 -21.24
CA ILE A 42 10.84 40.10 -20.28
C ILE A 42 9.58 40.61 -20.98
N LEU A 43 9.73 41.53 -21.95
CA LEU A 43 8.61 42.07 -22.72
C LEU A 43 7.92 40.98 -23.59
N ARG A 44 8.66 39.96 -24.05
CA ARG A 44 8.07 38.80 -24.74
C ARG A 44 7.15 38.02 -23.83
N CYS A 45 7.59 37.73 -22.60
CA CYS A 45 6.81 36.96 -21.63
C CYS A 45 5.51 37.70 -21.25
N VAL A 46 5.58 39.02 -21.07
CA VAL A 46 4.40 39.86 -20.82
C VAL A 46 3.45 39.85 -22.02
N LEU A 47 3.92 40.07 -23.24
CA LEU A 47 3.06 40.09 -24.44
C LEU A 47 2.45 38.73 -24.75
N LEU A 48 3.21 37.63 -24.63
CA LEU A 48 2.70 36.27 -24.81
C LEU A 48 1.67 35.89 -23.73
N SER A 49 1.93 36.27 -22.46
CA SER A 49 0.97 36.05 -21.38
C SER A 49 -0.33 36.81 -21.61
N LEU A 50 -0.28 38.09 -21.98
CA LEU A 50 -1.46 38.89 -22.28
C LEU A 50 -2.26 38.33 -23.48
N ALA A 51 -1.57 37.87 -24.53
CA ALA A 51 -2.22 37.22 -25.68
C ALA A 51 -2.91 35.91 -25.29
N ALA A 52 -2.25 35.05 -24.49
CA ALA A 52 -2.83 33.79 -24.00
C ALA A 52 -4.06 34.03 -23.12
N HIS A 53 -3.99 35.00 -22.19
CA HIS A 53 -5.14 35.36 -21.36
C HIS A 53 -6.30 35.93 -22.17
N ALA A 54 -6.04 36.75 -23.20
CA ALA A 54 -7.09 37.26 -24.09
C ALA A 54 -7.83 36.13 -24.85
N VAL A 55 -7.10 35.12 -25.33
CA VAL A 55 -7.69 33.93 -25.98
C VAL A 55 -8.50 33.12 -24.97
N LEU A 56 -7.98 32.86 -23.76
CA LEU A 56 -8.68 32.10 -22.73
C LEU A 56 -9.97 32.81 -22.25
N ILE A 57 -9.95 34.14 -22.12
CA ILE A 57 -11.14 34.94 -21.80
C ILE A 57 -12.19 34.85 -22.91
N GLY A 58 -11.78 34.92 -24.18
CA GLY A 58 -12.68 34.74 -25.33
C GLY A 58 -13.31 33.34 -25.37
N LEU A 59 -12.53 32.31 -25.09
CA LEU A 59 -12.98 30.91 -25.05
C LEU A 59 -13.95 30.65 -23.88
N ALA A 60 -13.64 31.15 -22.68
CA ALA A 60 -14.52 31.07 -21.52
C ALA A 60 -15.84 31.84 -21.71
N ALA A 61 -15.81 32.99 -22.39
CA ALA A 61 -17.01 33.72 -22.77
C ALA A 61 -17.86 32.93 -23.78
N PHE A 62 -17.24 32.30 -24.78
CA PHE A 62 -17.94 31.47 -25.76
C PHE A 62 -18.67 30.28 -25.11
N VAL A 63 -17.99 29.53 -24.23
CA VAL A 63 -18.60 28.40 -23.49
C VAL A 63 -19.80 28.85 -22.64
N ARG A 64 -19.71 30.01 -21.98
CA ARG A 64 -20.83 30.57 -21.18
C ARG A 64 -22.05 31.00 -22.00
N PHE A 65 -21.91 31.28 -23.29
CA PHE A 65 -23.02 31.61 -24.18
C PHE A 65 -23.57 30.39 -24.96
N ALA A 66 -22.77 29.33 -25.12
CA ALA A 66 -23.24 28.06 -25.70
C ALA A 66 -24.10 27.23 -24.72
N ALA A 67 -23.89 27.40 -23.41
CA ALA A 67 -24.72 26.79 -22.37
C ALA A 67 -26.10 27.49 -22.26
N ILE A 68 -27.17 26.80 -22.66
CA ILE A 68 -28.55 27.26 -22.47
C ILE A 68 -28.84 27.37 -20.95
N PRO A 69 -29.40 28.49 -20.46
CA PRO A 69 -29.73 28.62 -19.04
C PRO A 69 -30.82 27.62 -18.61
N PRO A 70 -30.68 26.97 -17.44
CA PRO A 70 -31.66 26.00 -16.95
C PRO A 70 -33.00 26.69 -16.67
N GLY A 71 -34.06 26.24 -17.35
CA GLY A 71 -35.43 26.76 -17.20
C GLY A 71 -36.17 27.05 -18.50
N ALA A 72 -35.50 27.03 -19.67
CA ALA A 72 -36.13 27.34 -20.96
C ALA A 72 -36.74 26.12 -21.69
N GLY A 73 -37.34 25.18 -20.95
CA GLY A 73 -38.07 24.02 -21.48
C GLY A 73 -39.57 24.12 -21.18
N LYS A 74 -40.44 23.70 -22.12
CA LYS A 74 -41.90 23.74 -21.93
C LYS A 74 -42.38 22.66 -20.95
N ASP A 75 -43.50 22.93 -20.28
CA ASP A 75 -44.22 21.97 -19.45
C ASP A 75 -44.67 20.74 -20.25
N GLU A 76 -44.06 19.58 -19.97
CA GLU A 76 -44.73 18.27 -20.10
C GLU A 76 -44.64 17.53 -18.77
N SER A 77 -45.78 17.40 -18.08
CA SER A 77 -45.85 16.82 -16.75
C SER A 77 -45.81 15.28 -16.80
N VAL A 78 -44.64 14.70 -16.53
CA VAL A 78 -44.46 13.24 -16.45
C VAL A 78 -45.23 12.69 -15.24
N ARG A 79 -46.40 12.10 -15.48
CA ARG A 79 -47.13 11.32 -14.46
C ARG A 79 -46.47 9.96 -14.28
N VAL A 80 -45.73 9.79 -13.18
CA VAL A 80 -45.22 8.48 -12.75
C VAL A 80 -46.34 7.68 -12.08
N THR A 81 -46.94 6.75 -12.83
CA THR A 81 -47.87 5.76 -12.27
C THR A 81 -47.09 4.59 -11.71
N ILE A 82 -47.08 4.41 -10.39
CA ILE A 82 -46.45 3.24 -9.75
C ILE A 82 -47.33 2.01 -10.02
N ILE A 83 -46.86 1.13 -10.90
CA ILE A 83 -47.47 -0.19 -11.12
C ILE A 83 -46.88 -1.17 -10.11
N ALA A 84 -47.59 -1.40 -9.00
CA ALA A 84 -47.29 -2.50 -8.10
C ALA A 84 -47.57 -3.84 -8.82
N SER A 85 -46.52 -4.64 -9.04
CA SER A 85 -46.64 -5.97 -9.62
C SER A 85 -47.39 -6.90 -8.67
N LYS A 86 -48.50 -7.48 -9.15
CA LYS A 86 -49.32 -8.40 -8.36
C LYS A 86 -48.57 -9.72 -8.15
N LEU A 87 -48.41 -10.13 -6.89
CA LEU A 87 -48.22 -11.54 -6.56
C LEU A 87 -49.60 -12.20 -6.50
N GLN A 88 -49.73 -13.39 -7.09
CA GLN A 88 -51.01 -14.11 -7.21
C GLN A 88 -50.96 -15.41 -6.39
N PRO A 89 -51.67 -15.50 -5.25
CA PRO A 89 -51.78 -16.75 -4.48
C PRO A 89 -52.96 -17.61 -4.92
N SER A 90 -52.86 -18.92 -4.74
CA SER A 90 -53.93 -19.91 -4.91
C SER A 90 -53.86 -20.92 -3.73
N ILE A 91 -54.86 -20.99 -2.84
CA ILE A 91 -56.04 -21.90 -2.92
C ILE A 91 -55.59 -23.36 -2.67
N LEU A 92 -56.05 -24.14 -1.69
CA LEU A 92 -56.97 -24.03 -0.52
C LEU A 92 -56.61 -25.23 0.43
N ALA A 93 -57.01 -25.39 1.70
CA ALA A 93 -57.89 -24.69 2.67
C ALA A 93 -57.28 -24.84 4.11
N GLU A 94 -57.93 -25.04 5.28
CA GLU A 94 -59.34 -25.14 5.73
C GLU A 94 -59.46 -24.83 7.25
N GLU A 95 -60.57 -24.18 7.67
CA GLU A 95 -61.19 -24.03 9.02
C GLU A 95 -60.40 -23.73 10.33
N THR A 96 -61.18 -23.43 11.39
CA THR A 96 -60.85 -22.83 12.72
C THR A 96 -61.88 -23.36 13.76
N PRO A 97 -61.91 -23.05 15.08
CA PRO A 97 -61.27 -21.95 15.84
C PRO A 97 -60.57 -22.34 17.17
N ALA A 98 -60.20 -21.30 17.93
CA ALA A 98 -59.42 -21.33 19.18
C ALA A 98 -60.11 -21.91 20.43
N ALA A 99 -59.28 -22.23 21.43
CA ALA A 99 -59.60 -22.28 22.86
C ALA A 99 -58.46 -21.60 23.66
N THR A 100 -58.70 -21.23 24.92
CA THR A 100 -57.78 -20.47 25.79
C THR A 100 -57.16 -21.33 26.91
N ASP A 101 -56.42 -20.66 27.80
CA ASP A 101 -55.95 -21.09 29.13
C ASP A 101 -54.61 -21.85 29.13
N GLU A 102 -53.87 -21.94 30.24
CA GLU A 102 -53.43 -20.95 31.25
C GLU A 102 -52.32 -21.65 32.08
N LEU A 103 -51.64 -20.92 32.97
CA LEU A 103 -50.82 -21.42 34.08
C LEU A 103 -49.47 -22.10 33.73
N ALA A 104 -48.60 -22.12 34.73
CA ALA A 104 -47.20 -22.56 34.68
C ALA A 104 -46.96 -23.64 35.75
N GLU A 105 -45.85 -24.39 35.64
CA GLU A 105 -45.03 -24.76 36.81
C GLU A 105 -43.67 -25.38 36.41
N GLU A 106 -42.64 -25.03 37.19
CA GLU A 106 -41.39 -25.76 37.45
C GLU A 106 -41.30 -25.91 38.99
N PRO A 107 -40.39 -26.70 39.63
CA PRO A 107 -39.29 -27.53 39.09
C PRO A 107 -39.29 -28.98 39.65
N THR A 108 -38.22 -29.78 39.45
CA THR A 108 -37.52 -30.56 40.53
C THR A 108 -36.22 -31.24 40.03
N GLU A 109 -35.47 -31.87 40.95
CA GLU A 109 -34.01 -32.13 40.87
C GLU A 109 -33.56 -33.59 40.55
N GLU A 110 -32.24 -33.73 40.38
CA GLU A 110 -31.39 -34.92 40.16
C GLU A 110 -31.58 -36.15 41.09
N PRO A 111 -30.96 -37.31 40.76
CA PRO A 111 -29.66 -37.65 41.40
C PRO A 111 -28.59 -38.32 40.48
N ILE A 112 -27.37 -38.51 41.02
CA ILE A 112 -26.09 -38.73 40.27
C ILE A 112 -25.48 -40.15 40.41
N ALA A 113 -25.03 -40.71 39.27
CA ALA A 113 -23.96 -41.73 39.04
C ALA A 113 -24.05 -43.12 39.75
N PRO A 114 -23.17 -44.12 39.46
CA PRO A 114 -21.71 -44.07 39.69
C PRO A 114 -20.80 -44.47 38.48
N VAL A 115 -19.48 -44.47 38.71
CA VAL A 115 -18.38 -44.68 37.74
C VAL A 115 -17.86 -46.14 37.73
N VAL A 116 -17.42 -46.64 36.56
CA VAL A 116 -16.51 -47.81 36.43
C VAL A 116 -15.51 -47.60 35.28
N GLU A 117 -14.24 -47.93 35.54
CA GLU A 117 -13.09 -48.03 34.62
C GLU A 117 -12.06 -48.97 35.32
N PRO A 118 -10.99 -49.49 34.66
CA PRO A 118 -10.65 -49.53 33.23
C PRO A 118 -10.30 -50.97 32.74
N ASP A 119 -9.86 -51.11 31.48
CA ASP A 119 -8.84 -52.12 31.08
C ASP A 119 -8.14 -51.72 29.76
N ALA A 120 -7.09 -52.44 29.34
CA ALA A 120 -6.00 -51.87 28.52
C ALA A 120 -5.73 -52.47 27.11
N GLU A 121 -4.75 -51.85 26.42
CA GLU A 121 -3.97 -52.28 25.23
C GLU A 121 -4.65 -52.51 23.86
N GLU A 122 -4.28 -51.67 22.87
CA GLU A 122 -3.34 -52.08 21.80
C GLU A 122 -2.78 -50.85 21.04
N ALA A 123 -1.73 -51.02 20.22
CA ALA A 123 -1.03 -49.94 19.52
C ALA A 123 -1.06 -50.08 17.98
N PRO A 124 -1.07 -48.98 17.20
CA PRO A 124 -1.10 -49.02 15.74
C PRO A 124 0.29 -49.33 15.12
N PRO A 125 0.36 -50.04 13.97
CA PRO A 125 1.60 -50.45 13.33
C PRO A 125 2.25 -49.36 12.44
N GLU A 126 3.55 -49.52 12.18
CA GLU A 126 4.35 -48.72 11.22
C GLU A 126 4.09 -49.11 9.74
N PRO A 127 4.40 -48.21 8.77
CA PRO A 127 4.23 -48.47 7.34
C PRO A 127 5.46 -49.10 6.65
N GLU A 128 5.20 -49.99 5.68
CA GLU A 128 6.18 -50.57 4.74
C GLU A 128 6.17 -49.81 3.38
N PRO A 129 7.20 -49.96 2.51
CA PRO A 129 7.60 -48.91 1.57
C PRO A 129 6.99 -48.94 0.15
N ILE A 130 7.29 -47.87 -0.59
CA ILE A 130 6.82 -47.54 -1.95
C ILE A 130 7.53 -48.40 -3.02
N SER A 131 6.84 -48.72 -4.13
CA SER A 131 7.45 -49.19 -5.39
C SER A 131 7.11 -48.28 -6.57
N GLU A 132 8.07 -48.05 -7.46
CA GLU A 132 7.96 -47.16 -8.62
C GLU A 132 7.27 -47.81 -9.84
N ALA A 133 6.63 -46.98 -10.68
CA ALA A 133 6.25 -47.30 -12.07
C ALA A 133 6.16 -46.00 -12.90
N ASP A 134 6.52 -46.08 -14.19
CA ASP A 134 6.78 -44.94 -15.09
C ASP A 134 5.56 -44.63 -16.02
N PRO A 135 5.59 -43.79 -17.09
CA PRO A 135 4.60 -42.72 -17.24
C PRO A 135 3.78 -42.78 -18.56
N GLU A 136 3.38 -41.60 -19.07
CA GLU A 136 2.67 -41.32 -20.34
C GLU A 136 1.14 -41.57 -20.41
N ALA A 137 0.38 -40.53 -20.03
CA ALA A 137 -0.89 -40.17 -20.67
C ALA A 137 -1.09 -38.64 -20.56
N PRO A 138 -1.69 -37.95 -21.55
CA PRO A 138 -1.76 -36.48 -21.55
C PRO A 138 -2.83 -35.96 -20.58
N THR A 139 -2.43 -35.13 -19.62
CA THR A 139 -3.34 -34.35 -18.78
C THR A 139 -3.84 -33.11 -19.51
N GLU A 140 -5.16 -32.95 -19.57
CA GLU A 140 -5.79 -31.68 -19.98
C GLU A 140 -5.45 -30.56 -18.96
N PRO A 141 -5.39 -29.28 -19.38
CA PRO A 141 -5.00 -28.19 -18.49
C PRO A 141 -6.05 -27.95 -17.40
N ILE A 142 -5.71 -28.36 -16.17
CA ILE A 142 -6.52 -28.15 -14.96
C ILE A 142 -6.71 -26.65 -14.74
N GLN A 143 -7.97 -26.21 -14.62
CA GLN A 143 -8.30 -24.82 -14.30
C GLN A 143 -8.02 -24.53 -12.80
N PRO A 144 -7.42 -23.37 -12.46
CA PRO A 144 -7.19 -23.00 -11.06
C PRO A 144 -8.51 -22.62 -10.37
N PRO A 145 -8.74 -23.02 -9.10
CA PRO A 145 -10.03 -22.86 -8.44
C PRO A 145 -10.29 -21.43 -7.90
N ASP A 146 -11.56 -21.03 -7.97
CA ASP A 146 -12.26 -20.00 -7.18
C ASP A 146 -11.56 -18.64 -6.95
N LEU A 147 -11.44 -17.87 -8.03
CA LEU A 147 -11.48 -16.41 -7.97
C LEU A 147 -12.84 -15.89 -8.47
N MET A 148 -13.86 -15.91 -7.61
CA MET A 148 -15.22 -15.51 -7.98
C MET A 148 -15.35 -14.01 -8.33
N PRO A 149 -16.04 -13.65 -9.44
CA PRO A 149 -16.28 -12.26 -9.83
C PRO A 149 -17.56 -11.67 -9.19
N PRO A 150 -17.52 -10.46 -8.58
CA PRO A 150 -18.69 -9.65 -8.26
C PRO A 150 -19.14 -8.78 -9.47
N PRO A 151 -20.39 -8.26 -9.47
CA PRO A 151 -21.15 -8.02 -10.71
C PRO A 151 -20.77 -6.77 -11.52
N ASP A 152 -21.25 -6.77 -12.77
CA ASP A 152 -20.99 -5.80 -13.83
C ASP A 152 -21.16 -4.33 -13.41
N ILE A 153 -20.17 -3.52 -13.77
CA ILE A 153 -20.36 -2.08 -14.00
C ILE A 153 -20.70 -1.95 -15.48
N ALA A 154 -21.90 -1.45 -15.79
CA ALA A 154 -22.38 -1.36 -17.18
C ALA A 154 -21.55 -0.36 -17.99
N GLU A 155 -20.72 -0.87 -18.90
CA GLU A 155 -19.98 -0.05 -19.86
C GLU A 155 -20.92 0.60 -20.89
N GLN A 156 -20.72 1.90 -21.11
CA GLN A 156 -21.09 2.56 -22.36
C GLN A 156 -19.80 3.09 -22.98
N GLY A 157 -19.17 2.26 -23.82
CA GLY A 157 -17.96 2.65 -24.53
C GLY A 157 -18.26 3.49 -25.78
N GLU A 158 -17.22 4.05 -26.37
CA GLU A 158 -17.21 4.39 -27.78
C GLU A 158 -15.82 4.10 -28.36
N GLU A 159 -15.78 3.50 -29.55
CA GLU A 159 -14.60 2.89 -30.16
C GLU A 159 -14.02 3.83 -31.23
N ILE A 160 -12.77 4.28 -31.05
CA ILE A 160 -12.02 5.01 -32.08
C ILE A 160 -10.61 4.43 -32.23
N ALA A 161 -10.46 3.48 -33.14
CA ALA A 161 -9.17 3.06 -33.66
C ALA A 161 -8.68 4.09 -34.70
N GLU A 162 -7.50 4.67 -34.49
CA GLU A 162 -6.80 5.43 -35.52
C GLU A 162 -5.31 5.05 -35.57
N VAL A 163 -4.75 5.08 -36.78
CA VAL A 163 -3.43 4.51 -37.10
C VAL A 163 -2.32 5.51 -36.81
N MET A 164 -1.21 5.05 -36.23
CA MET A 164 0.02 5.85 -36.16
C MET A 164 1.22 5.06 -36.71
N GLU A 165 1.82 5.60 -37.77
CA GLU A 165 2.99 5.02 -38.45
C GLU A 165 4.27 5.24 -37.64
N THR A 166 5.25 4.34 -37.80
CA THR A 166 6.55 4.42 -37.12
C THR A 166 7.56 5.28 -37.89
N PRO A 167 8.09 6.38 -37.31
CA PRO A 167 9.30 7.03 -37.81
C PRO A 167 10.56 6.20 -37.45
N PRO A 168 11.64 6.27 -38.24
CA PRO A 168 12.81 5.39 -38.10
C PRO A 168 13.74 5.77 -36.93
N ALA A 169 14.56 4.80 -36.52
CA ALA A 169 15.57 4.97 -35.48
C ALA A 169 16.69 5.95 -35.86
N VAL A 170 17.30 6.55 -34.84
CA VAL A 170 18.52 7.37 -34.94
C VAL A 170 19.59 6.73 -34.06
N GLU A 171 20.77 6.47 -34.64
CA GLU A 171 21.91 5.92 -33.90
C GLU A 171 22.52 6.94 -32.93
N PRO A 172 23.04 6.53 -31.76
CA PRO A 172 23.63 7.44 -30.79
C PRO A 172 25.06 7.85 -31.19
N GLU A 173 25.29 9.15 -31.41
CA GLU A 173 26.66 9.70 -31.52
C GLU A 173 27.40 9.61 -30.16
N THR A 174 28.67 9.21 -30.21
CA THR A 174 29.51 9.01 -29.01
C THR A 174 30.17 10.33 -28.56
N PRO A 175 30.04 10.73 -27.28
CA PRO A 175 30.83 11.81 -26.71
C PRO A 175 32.32 11.41 -26.58
N PRO A 176 33.28 12.32 -26.83
CA PRO A 176 34.70 12.03 -26.66
C PRO A 176 35.12 11.99 -25.18
N GLU A 177 36.09 11.14 -24.87
CA GLU A 177 36.68 11.00 -23.53
C GLU A 177 37.38 12.29 -23.08
N THR A 178 37.38 12.55 -21.77
CA THR A 178 38.19 13.60 -21.13
C THR A 178 38.91 13.00 -19.93
N PRO A 179 40.24 13.12 -19.79
CA PRO A 179 41.00 12.46 -18.72
C PRO A 179 40.61 12.90 -17.31
N ALA A 180 40.72 11.98 -16.35
CA ALA A 180 40.52 12.27 -14.94
C ALA A 180 41.70 13.07 -14.34
N PRO A 181 41.48 13.92 -13.30
CA PRO A 181 42.55 14.58 -12.58
C PRO A 181 43.29 13.62 -11.64
N GLU A 182 44.62 13.65 -11.63
CA GLU A 182 45.45 12.88 -10.70
C GLU A 182 45.40 13.46 -9.27
N THR A 183 45.29 12.60 -8.26
CA THR A 183 45.35 12.98 -6.85
C THR A 183 46.80 13.06 -6.35
N PRO A 184 47.25 14.19 -5.75
CA PRO A 184 48.56 14.25 -5.08
C PRO A 184 48.59 13.40 -3.78
N PRO A 185 49.76 12.90 -3.36
CA PRO A 185 49.88 11.96 -2.24
C PRO A 185 49.78 12.60 -0.86
N SER A 186 49.35 11.82 0.13
CA SER A 186 49.24 12.21 1.54
C SER A 186 50.59 12.25 2.25
N GLU A 187 50.85 13.30 3.03
CA GLU A 187 51.99 13.36 3.97
C GLU A 187 51.66 12.67 5.32
N PRO A 188 52.66 12.10 6.03
CA PRO A 188 52.45 11.37 7.27
C PRO A 188 52.44 12.27 8.51
N ASN A 189 51.55 12.00 9.47
CA ASN A 189 51.53 12.67 10.78
C ASN A 189 52.74 12.31 11.65
N PRO A 190 53.31 13.26 12.43
CA PRO A 190 54.33 12.98 13.43
C PRO A 190 53.73 12.29 14.69
N PRO A 191 54.57 11.68 15.56
CA PRO A 191 54.11 10.86 16.69
C PRO A 191 53.57 11.67 17.87
N ALA A 192 52.78 11.02 18.73
CA ALA A 192 52.26 11.60 19.97
C ALA A 192 53.36 11.77 21.03
N GLU A 193 53.36 12.93 21.70
CA GLU A 193 54.25 13.24 22.83
C GLU A 193 53.52 13.00 24.17
N VAL A 194 54.18 12.32 25.11
CA VAL A 194 53.60 11.97 26.42
C VAL A 194 54.13 12.91 27.49
N THR A 195 53.24 13.62 28.19
CA THR A 195 53.55 14.43 29.37
C THR A 195 52.69 14.03 30.58
N PRO A 196 53.20 14.18 31.82
CA PRO A 196 52.67 13.48 33.00
C PRO A 196 51.50 14.20 33.70
N ALA A 197 50.74 13.43 34.50
CA ALA A 197 49.60 13.91 35.27
C ALA A 197 49.99 14.71 36.53
N VAL A 198 49.14 15.70 36.86
CA VAL A 198 49.13 16.50 38.10
C VAL A 198 47.65 16.63 38.53
N PRO A 199 47.29 16.51 39.82
CA PRO A 199 45.92 16.17 40.24
C PRO A 199 44.90 17.33 40.21
N GLU A 200 43.62 16.94 40.22
CA GLU A 200 42.45 17.82 40.15
C GLU A 200 42.27 18.77 41.35
N ALA A 201 41.63 19.92 41.08
CA ALA A 201 40.82 20.65 42.03
C ALA A 201 39.48 21.02 41.35
N PRO A 202 38.32 20.97 42.04
CA PRO A 202 37.03 20.96 41.37
C PRO A 202 36.55 22.34 40.92
N THR A 203 36.19 22.47 39.64
CA THR A 203 35.41 23.58 39.07
C THR A 203 33.92 23.20 38.96
N PRO A 204 32.97 24.15 39.04
CA PRO A 204 31.54 23.82 39.05
C PRO A 204 31.06 23.16 37.76
N ALA A 205 30.12 22.22 37.88
CA ALA A 205 29.52 21.54 36.74
C ALA A 205 28.76 22.53 35.85
N VAL A 206 29.32 22.84 34.68
CA VAL A 206 28.54 23.27 33.53
C VAL A 206 27.71 22.07 33.11
N ALA A 207 26.39 22.22 33.07
CA ALA A 207 25.53 21.13 32.61
C ALA A 207 25.77 20.89 31.11
N ASP A 208 26.27 19.71 30.76
CA ASP A 208 26.34 19.26 29.37
C ASP A 208 24.92 19.14 28.80
N ILE A 209 24.47 20.19 28.12
CA ILE A 209 23.32 20.12 27.21
C ILE A 209 23.80 19.38 25.95
N THR A 210 24.08 18.09 26.12
CA THR A 210 24.09 17.15 25.00
C THR A 210 22.70 17.21 24.37
N PRO A 211 22.58 17.51 23.06
CA PRO A 211 21.31 17.39 22.38
C PRO A 211 20.88 15.93 22.48
N ALA A 212 19.80 15.66 23.20
CA ALA A 212 19.28 14.31 23.34
C ALA A 212 18.85 13.82 21.96
N THR A 213 19.68 12.99 21.32
CA THR A 213 19.30 12.23 20.13
C THR A 213 18.00 11.51 20.47
N PRO A 214 16.88 11.77 19.76
CA PRO A 214 15.62 11.14 20.09
C PRO A 214 15.80 9.62 19.99
N ALA A 215 15.55 8.92 21.10
CA ALA A 215 15.77 7.49 21.17
C ALA A 215 14.87 6.79 20.16
N VAL A 216 15.50 6.02 19.26
CA VAL A 216 14.79 5.26 18.22
C VAL A 216 13.72 4.39 18.90
N PRO A 217 12.42 4.49 18.52
CA PRO A 217 11.36 3.69 19.10
C PRO A 217 11.72 2.20 19.09
N SER A 218 11.56 1.50 20.21
CA SER A 218 12.21 0.19 20.39
C SER A 218 11.71 -0.92 19.46
N SER A 219 10.58 -0.74 18.77
CA SER A 219 10.11 -1.61 17.68
C SER A 219 10.89 -1.47 16.38
N TYR A 220 11.65 -0.38 16.18
CA TYR A 220 12.61 -0.23 15.08
C TYR A 220 14.06 -0.46 15.53
N ALA A 221 14.33 -0.48 16.84
CA ALA A 221 15.69 -0.67 17.36
C ALA A 221 16.32 -2.00 16.91
N GLU A 222 15.52 -3.07 16.77
CA GLU A 222 15.98 -4.38 16.25
C GLU A 222 16.70 -4.29 14.89
N ARG A 223 16.26 -3.39 14.02
CA ARG A 223 16.84 -3.15 12.69
C ARG A 223 18.30 -2.68 12.74
N ILE A 224 18.70 -2.03 13.84
CA ILE A 224 20.01 -1.37 14.03
C ILE A 224 20.84 -1.97 15.19
N ARG A 225 20.45 -3.14 15.70
CA ARG A 225 21.16 -3.82 16.80
C ARG A 225 22.54 -4.36 16.37
N PRO A 226 23.60 -4.20 17.19
CA PRO A 226 24.91 -4.82 16.93
C PRO A 226 24.87 -6.36 16.84
N ASP A 227 23.90 -7.00 17.50
CA ASP A 227 23.65 -8.44 17.50
C ASP A 227 22.55 -8.90 16.52
N ARG A 228 22.09 -8.02 15.60
CA ARG A 228 21.00 -8.30 14.64
C ARG A 228 21.16 -9.63 13.90
N SER A 229 22.35 -9.97 13.39
CA SER A 229 22.60 -11.23 12.67
C SER A 229 22.29 -12.48 13.51
N LYS A 230 22.46 -12.42 14.84
CA LYS A 230 22.06 -13.51 15.75
C LYS A 230 20.54 -13.56 15.91
N SER A 231 19.91 -12.40 16.14
CA SER A 231 18.46 -12.28 16.31
C SER A 231 17.66 -12.75 15.07
N ILE A 232 18.21 -12.54 13.86
CA ILE A 232 17.65 -13.06 12.61
C ILE A 232 17.62 -14.59 12.59
N LEU A 233 18.74 -15.23 12.96
CA LEU A 233 18.84 -16.69 13.02
C LEU A 233 17.89 -17.27 14.08
N GLU A 234 17.77 -16.61 15.23
CA GLU A 234 16.85 -17.00 16.31
C GLU A 234 15.36 -16.85 15.93
N GLN A 235 15.03 -15.96 14.99
CA GLN A 235 13.67 -15.73 14.48
C GLN A 235 13.38 -16.45 13.14
N GLY A 236 14.34 -17.22 12.62
CA GLY A 236 14.16 -18.12 11.47
C GLY A 236 14.64 -17.61 10.12
N GLY A 237 15.28 -16.44 10.05
CA GLY A 237 16.03 -16.00 8.86
C GLY A 237 17.37 -16.71 8.71
N SER A 238 18.17 -16.32 7.72
CA SER A 238 19.51 -16.89 7.50
C SER A 238 20.48 -15.90 6.85
N LEU A 239 21.74 -16.30 6.70
CA LEU A 239 22.74 -15.50 5.99
C LEU A 239 22.38 -15.33 4.50
N GLU A 240 21.75 -16.34 3.90
CA GLU A 240 21.25 -16.30 2.53
C GLU A 240 20.12 -15.27 2.38
N THR A 241 19.22 -15.15 3.38
CA THR A 241 18.15 -14.14 3.34
C THR A 241 18.69 -12.73 3.48
N GLU A 242 19.61 -12.48 4.40
CA GLU A 242 20.26 -11.15 4.53
C GLU A 242 21.08 -10.79 3.29
N ASN A 243 21.79 -11.75 2.69
CA ASN A 243 22.51 -11.53 1.44
C ASN A 243 21.55 -11.25 0.26
N ALA A 244 20.35 -11.85 0.25
CA ALA A 244 19.33 -11.57 -0.75
C ALA A 244 18.72 -10.17 -0.56
N VAL A 245 18.45 -9.76 0.68
CA VAL A 245 18.03 -8.38 1.00
C VAL A 245 19.14 -7.39 0.60
N GLY A 246 20.40 -7.66 0.94
CA GLY A 246 21.54 -6.82 0.56
C GLY A 246 21.60 -6.55 -0.96
N ARG A 247 21.55 -7.60 -1.78
CA ARG A 247 21.47 -7.47 -3.25
C ARG A 247 20.23 -6.71 -3.73
N ALA A 248 19.10 -6.82 -3.02
CA ALA A 248 17.89 -6.06 -3.34
C ALA A 248 18.09 -4.55 -3.09
N LEU A 249 18.76 -4.17 -2.00
CA LEU A 249 19.11 -2.78 -1.71
C LEU A 249 20.12 -2.22 -2.72
N GLU A 250 21.11 -3.01 -3.12
CA GLU A 250 22.08 -2.64 -4.16
C GLU A 250 21.39 -2.40 -5.52
N TRP A 251 20.45 -3.27 -5.91
CA TRP A 251 19.65 -3.09 -7.12
C TRP A 251 18.73 -1.86 -7.01
N LEU A 252 18.00 -1.71 -5.90
CA LEU A 252 17.14 -0.55 -5.66
C LEU A 252 17.95 0.76 -5.71
N ALA A 253 19.18 0.78 -5.18
CA ALA A 253 20.04 1.96 -5.21
C ALA A 253 20.54 2.33 -6.61
N GLN A 254 20.63 1.36 -7.53
CA GLN A 254 20.92 1.57 -8.95
C GLN A 254 19.66 1.94 -9.75
N ALA A 255 18.49 1.47 -9.33
CA ALA A 255 17.21 1.64 -10.02
C ALA A 255 16.56 3.03 -9.81
N GLN A 256 17.11 3.87 -8.93
CA GLN A 256 16.57 5.19 -8.60
C GLN A 256 16.83 6.23 -9.71
N ALA A 257 15.83 7.06 -10.01
CA ALA A 257 15.95 8.17 -10.95
C ALA A 257 16.64 9.40 -10.31
N ARG A 258 17.18 10.27 -11.16
CA ARG A 258 18.02 11.43 -10.76
C ARG A 258 17.33 12.49 -9.89
N ASP A 259 16.00 12.50 -9.85
CA ASP A 259 15.19 13.40 -9.01
C ASP A 259 14.84 12.80 -7.64
N GLY A 260 15.18 11.53 -7.41
CA GLY A 260 14.96 10.78 -6.18
C GLY A 260 13.83 9.75 -6.23
N ARG A 261 13.03 9.69 -7.31
CA ARG A 261 11.94 8.71 -7.39
C ARG A 261 12.41 7.34 -7.87
N TRP A 262 11.63 6.31 -7.58
CA TRP A 262 11.64 5.07 -8.36
C TRP A 262 10.49 5.14 -9.36
N ASP A 263 10.86 5.32 -10.64
CA ASP A 263 9.93 5.52 -11.75
C ASP A 263 9.18 4.21 -12.06
N ALA A 264 7.86 4.25 -12.00
CA ALA A 264 7.04 3.06 -12.09
C ALA A 264 7.01 2.52 -13.54
N ASP A 265 6.81 3.39 -14.53
CA ASP A 265 6.74 3.02 -15.96
C ASP A 265 8.07 2.47 -16.48
N GLN A 266 9.19 3.14 -16.17
CA GLN A 266 10.55 2.67 -16.49
C GLN A 266 10.78 1.23 -15.99
N TRP A 267 10.26 0.90 -14.81
CA TRP A 267 10.37 -0.43 -14.21
C TRP A 267 9.17 -1.35 -14.47
N ARG A 268 8.40 -1.06 -15.53
CA ARG A 268 7.33 -1.90 -16.10
C ARG A 268 6.11 -2.10 -15.18
N ALA A 269 5.76 -1.08 -14.42
CA ALA A 269 4.47 -0.98 -13.75
C ALA A 269 3.32 -0.78 -14.75
N GLY A 270 2.07 -0.81 -14.26
CA GLY A 270 0.88 -0.58 -15.07
C GLY A 270 0.61 -1.61 -16.18
N ARG A 271 1.31 -2.75 -16.22
CA ARG A 271 0.96 -3.84 -17.13
C ARG A 271 -0.32 -4.51 -16.63
N GLU A 272 -1.42 -4.26 -17.34
CA GLU A 272 -2.72 -4.88 -17.05
C GLU A 272 -2.64 -6.41 -17.10
N LEU A 273 -3.28 -7.05 -16.12
CA LEU A 273 -3.29 -8.51 -15.92
C LEU A 273 -4.71 -9.07 -15.67
N ARG A 274 -5.74 -8.22 -15.62
CA ARG A 274 -7.15 -8.54 -15.34
C ARG A 274 -7.35 -9.41 -14.10
N VAL A 275 -6.59 -9.12 -13.05
CA VAL A 275 -6.62 -9.85 -11.78
C VAL A 275 -7.99 -9.74 -11.13
N LEU A 276 -8.56 -10.87 -10.69
CA LEU A 276 -9.97 -11.01 -10.26
C LEU A 276 -10.99 -10.66 -11.37
N GLY A 277 -10.63 -10.82 -12.65
CA GLY A 277 -11.50 -10.53 -13.80
C GLY A 277 -11.69 -9.03 -14.11
N HIS A 278 -11.10 -8.13 -13.32
CA HIS A 278 -11.28 -6.69 -13.46
C HIS A 278 -10.13 -6.04 -14.24
N ASP A 279 -10.47 -5.32 -15.32
CA ASP A 279 -9.57 -4.34 -15.92
C ASP A 279 -9.38 -3.15 -14.97
N ARG A 280 -8.16 -2.60 -14.89
CA ARG A 280 -7.80 -1.45 -14.06
C ARG A 280 -7.13 -0.35 -14.89
N HIS A 281 -7.21 -0.45 -16.22
CA HIS A 281 -6.75 0.54 -17.19
C HIS A 281 -5.28 0.94 -17.00
N GLY A 282 -4.43 -0.06 -16.70
CA GLY A 282 -2.99 0.14 -16.50
C GLY A 282 -2.63 0.84 -15.19
N ALA A 283 -3.51 0.79 -14.17
CA ALA A 283 -3.24 1.32 -12.85
C ALA A 283 -1.88 0.85 -12.31
N GLY A 284 -1.03 1.81 -11.94
CA GLY A 284 0.34 1.56 -11.51
C GLY A 284 1.40 2.28 -12.36
N VAL A 285 1.11 2.59 -13.64
CA VAL A 285 2.05 3.29 -14.53
C VAL A 285 2.51 4.67 -13.98
N GLN A 286 1.65 5.35 -13.22
CA GLN A 286 1.95 6.64 -12.54
C GLN A 286 2.06 6.49 -11.01
N ALA A 287 2.47 5.33 -10.50
CA ALA A 287 2.51 5.04 -9.05
C ALA A 287 3.82 5.46 -8.34
N ASP A 288 4.67 6.29 -8.96
CA ASP A 288 6.01 6.68 -8.50
C ASP A 288 6.13 7.00 -7.01
N THR A 289 5.12 7.65 -6.42
CA THR A 289 5.07 7.98 -4.99
C THR A 289 4.88 6.75 -4.10
N GLY A 290 4.00 5.81 -4.48
CA GLY A 290 3.84 4.52 -3.80
C GLY A 290 5.07 3.63 -3.98
N ILE A 291 5.59 3.55 -5.21
CA ILE A 291 6.78 2.76 -5.55
C ILE A 291 8.02 3.28 -4.81
N THR A 292 8.21 4.61 -4.76
CA THR A 292 9.26 5.26 -3.94
C THR A 292 9.04 4.99 -2.45
N GLY A 293 7.79 5.04 -1.96
CA GLY A 293 7.45 4.70 -0.59
C GLY A 293 7.90 3.28 -0.21
N LEU A 294 7.58 2.29 -1.05
CA LEU A 294 7.99 0.89 -0.85
C LEU A 294 9.52 0.70 -0.88
N ALA A 295 10.22 1.34 -1.82
CA ALA A 295 11.68 1.28 -1.89
C ALA A 295 12.34 1.87 -0.62
N LEU A 296 11.89 3.05 -0.18
CA LEU A 296 12.33 3.67 1.08
C LEU A 296 12.07 2.76 2.29
N LEU A 297 10.87 2.18 2.36
CA LEU A 297 10.49 1.24 3.42
C LEU A 297 11.40 0.01 3.45
N THR A 298 11.89 -0.49 2.31
CA THR A 298 12.92 -1.55 2.28
C THR A 298 14.24 -1.05 2.88
N PHE A 299 14.84 0.05 2.39
CA PHE A 299 16.10 0.57 2.95
C PHE A 299 16.03 0.80 4.48
N MET A 300 14.89 1.31 4.97
CA MET A 300 14.67 1.55 6.39
C MET A 300 14.35 0.28 7.18
N GLY A 301 13.74 -0.75 6.56
CA GLY A 301 13.57 -2.09 7.14
C GLY A 301 14.91 -2.70 7.50
N SER A 302 15.85 -2.62 6.57
CA SER A 302 17.26 -2.96 6.74
C SER A 302 18.08 -1.99 7.61
N GLY A 303 17.46 -1.01 8.27
CA GLY A 303 18.09 -0.16 9.28
C GLY A 303 18.92 1.01 8.74
N HIS A 304 18.85 1.31 7.44
CA HIS A 304 19.50 2.49 6.86
C HIS A 304 18.62 3.75 7.00
N SER A 305 19.23 4.94 6.93
CA SER A 305 18.47 6.20 6.97
C SER A 305 19.12 7.29 6.10
N HIS A 306 18.40 8.38 5.85
CA HIS A 306 18.94 9.58 5.21
C HIS A 306 19.93 10.37 6.08
N LEU A 307 20.17 9.93 7.33
CA LEU A 307 21.18 10.49 8.24
C LEU A 307 22.43 9.62 8.37
N GLY A 308 22.45 8.41 7.80
CA GLY A 308 23.61 7.52 7.88
C GLY A 308 23.42 6.13 7.27
N GLY A 309 24.54 5.57 6.81
CA GLY A 309 24.61 4.30 6.09
C GLY A 309 24.96 4.50 4.60
N PRO A 310 25.30 3.43 3.87
CA PRO A 310 25.74 3.53 2.46
C PRO A 310 24.68 4.17 1.55
N TYR A 311 23.40 3.90 1.81
CA TYR A 311 22.28 4.37 0.99
C TYR A 311 21.70 5.73 1.41
N GLN A 312 22.40 6.50 2.27
CA GLN A 312 21.88 7.75 2.82
C GLN A 312 21.44 8.77 1.74
N HIS A 313 22.14 8.82 0.60
CA HIS A 313 21.82 9.72 -0.51
C HIS A 313 20.54 9.29 -1.24
N GLN A 314 20.36 7.99 -1.45
CA GLN A 314 19.18 7.42 -2.09
C GLN A 314 17.93 7.64 -1.23
N ILE A 315 18.04 7.39 0.08
CA ILE A 315 16.95 7.60 1.04
C ILE A 315 16.60 9.10 1.14
N ALA A 316 17.61 9.97 1.21
CA ALA A 316 17.41 11.42 1.18
C ALA A 316 16.70 11.88 -0.11
N GLY A 317 17.11 11.34 -1.27
CA GLY A 317 16.50 11.62 -2.57
C GLY A 317 15.01 11.24 -2.60
N GLY A 318 14.67 10.02 -2.19
CA GLY A 318 13.28 9.54 -2.15
C GLY A 318 12.40 10.34 -1.19
N LEU A 319 12.89 10.65 0.01
CA LEU A 319 12.15 11.50 0.96
C LEU A 319 11.93 12.92 0.41
N VAL A 320 12.93 13.49 -0.26
CA VAL A 320 12.80 14.81 -0.93
C VAL A 320 11.83 14.76 -2.11
N PHE A 321 11.79 13.67 -2.89
CA PHE A 321 10.77 13.47 -3.91
C PHE A 321 9.37 13.43 -3.29
N LEU A 322 9.13 12.56 -2.30
CA LEU A 322 7.81 12.46 -1.65
C LEU A 322 7.35 13.79 -1.04
N MET A 323 8.23 14.54 -0.37
CA MET A 323 7.91 15.87 0.17
C MET A 323 7.59 16.91 -0.90
N ARG A 324 8.15 16.81 -2.11
CA ARG A 324 7.84 17.68 -3.26
C ARG A 324 6.54 17.28 -3.97
N SER A 325 6.26 15.99 -4.02
CA SER A 325 5.04 15.42 -4.60
C SER A 325 3.82 15.55 -3.68
N GLN A 326 3.98 16.07 -2.46
CA GLN A 326 2.88 16.36 -1.57
C GLN A 326 2.12 17.63 -2.00
N THR A 327 0.85 17.46 -2.30
CA THR A 327 -0.07 18.55 -2.67
C THR A 327 -0.45 19.42 -1.46
N ALA A 328 -1.04 20.60 -1.72
CA ALA A 328 -1.39 21.57 -0.69
C ALA A 328 -2.44 21.07 0.33
N ASP A 329 -3.23 20.05 -0.01
CA ASP A 329 -4.16 19.39 0.90
C ASP A 329 -3.52 18.21 1.66
N GLY A 330 -2.23 17.94 1.49
CA GLY A 330 -1.50 16.86 2.13
C GLY A 330 -1.50 15.52 1.38
N CYS A 331 -2.23 15.38 0.27
CA CYS A 331 -2.20 14.14 -0.51
C CYS A 331 -0.79 13.88 -1.08
N LEU A 332 -0.32 12.64 -0.91
CA LEU A 332 0.98 12.15 -1.39
C LEU A 332 0.87 11.23 -2.61
N ALA A 333 -0.31 11.14 -3.24
CA ALA A 333 -0.53 10.23 -4.36
C ALA A 333 0.26 10.61 -5.63
N GLY A 334 0.67 11.87 -5.80
CA GLY A 334 1.19 12.35 -7.08
C GLY A 334 0.17 12.16 -8.20
N ASP A 335 0.63 11.77 -9.39
CA ASP A 335 -0.19 11.55 -10.58
C ASP A 335 -0.90 10.17 -10.60
N ALA A 336 -0.88 9.42 -9.49
CA ALA A 336 -1.42 8.06 -9.44
C ALA A 336 -2.94 8.00 -9.71
N THR A 337 -3.29 7.28 -10.77
CA THR A 337 -4.67 6.96 -11.21
C THR A 337 -5.55 6.31 -10.13
N PHE A 338 -6.87 6.36 -10.33
CA PHE A 338 -7.92 5.96 -9.37
C PHE A 338 -7.60 4.74 -8.48
N TYR A 339 -7.32 3.58 -9.07
CA TYR A 339 -7.07 2.34 -8.32
C TYR A 339 -5.72 2.32 -7.57
N ALA A 340 -4.75 3.13 -7.99
CA ALA A 340 -3.43 3.25 -7.35
C ALA A 340 -3.38 4.37 -6.29
N ARG A 341 -4.23 5.41 -6.42
CA ARG A 341 -4.15 6.67 -5.69
C ARG A 341 -4.04 6.52 -4.16
N THR A 342 -4.90 5.71 -3.55
CA THR A 342 -4.92 5.52 -2.09
C THR A 342 -3.73 4.71 -1.58
N TYR A 343 -3.30 3.67 -2.32
CA TYR A 343 -2.06 2.93 -2.02
C TYR A 343 -0.84 3.86 -2.09
N CYS A 344 -0.75 4.67 -3.14
CA CYS A 344 0.39 5.56 -3.34
C CYS A 344 0.52 6.59 -2.22
N HIS A 345 -0.61 7.20 -1.82
CA HIS A 345 -0.63 8.10 -0.68
C HIS A 345 -0.33 7.40 0.65
N SER A 346 -0.89 6.21 0.92
CA SER A 346 -0.68 5.52 2.21
C SER A 346 0.75 4.99 2.36
N MET A 347 1.31 4.36 1.31
CA MET A 347 2.71 3.91 1.26
C MET A 347 3.70 5.07 1.39
N ALA A 348 3.47 6.19 0.71
CA ALA A 348 4.30 7.39 0.84
C ALA A 348 4.20 8.03 2.23
N THR A 349 3.00 8.06 2.82
CA THR A 349 2.80 8.57 4.20
C THR A 349 3.50 7.67 5.21
N PHE A 350 3.42 6.34 5.04
CA PHE A 350 4.12 5.37 5.86
C PHE A 350 5.65 5.54 5.76
N ALA A 351 6.21 5.67 4.56
CA ALA A 351 7.64 5.91 4.38
C ALA A 351 8.12 7.20 5.07
N LEU A 352 7.39 8.30 4.92
CA LEU A 352 7.72 9.56 5.61
C LEU A 352 7.58 9.44 7.13
N ALA A 353 6.55 8.74 7.62
CA ALA A 353 6.29 8.54 9.04
C ALA A 353 7.35 7.63 9.71
N GLU A 354 7.70 6.52 9.07
CA GLU A 354 8.75 5.59 9.54
C GLU A 354 10.13 6.28 9.54
N ALA A 355 10.46 7.03 8.47
CA ALA A 355 11.70 7.82 8.42
C ALA A 355 11.77 8.85 9.56
N TYR A 356 10.68 9.57 9.83
CA TYR A 356 10.61 10.55 10.90
C TYR A 356 10.68 9.88 12.30
N ALA A 357 9.98 8.77 12.50
CA ALA A 357 10.02 8.01 13.75
C ALA A 357 11.40 7.39 14.04
N MET A 358 12.08 6.87 13.02
CA MET A 358 13.42 6.26 13.16
C MET A 358 14.54 7.28 13.40
N THR A 359 14.39 8.52 12.94
CA THR A 359 15.49 9.53 12.96
C THR A 359 15.22 10.74 13.83
N GLY A 360 13.95 11.02 14.14
CA GLY A 360 13.50 12.26 14.77
C GLY A 360 13.72 13.53 13.93
N ASP A 361 14.04 13.41 12.63
CA ASP A 361 14.37 14.56 11.79
C ASP A 361 13.16 15.47 11.58
N LYS A 362 13.17 16.60 12.30
CA LYS A 362 12.11 17.62 12.30
C LYS A 362 11.82 18.24 10.94
N ARG A 363 12.68 18.06 9.93
CA ARG A 363 12.39 18.46 8.54
C ARG A 363 11.23 17.65 7.94
N LEU A 364 11.03 16.41 8.39
CA LEU A 364 9.98 15.50 7.91
C LEU A 364 8.62 15.76 8.57
N GLU A 365 8.58 16.21 9.84
CA GLU A 365 7.37 16.28 10.67
C GLU A 365 6.20 17.00 9.98
N ALA A 366 6.46 18.14 9.34
CA ALA A 366 5.43 18.92 8.64
C ALA A 366 4.82 18.20 7.42
N SER A 367 5.56 17.28 6.79
CA SER A 367 5.06 16.45 5.68
C SER A 367 4.24 15.27 6.21
N VAL A 368 4.73 14.63 7.28
CA VAL A 368 4.03 13.50 7.95
C VAL A 368 2.68 13.95 8.49
N ARG A 369 2.63 15.07 9.24
CA ARG A 369 1.37 15.61 9.79
C ARG A 369 0.34 15.85 8.67
N ARG A 370 0.70 16.54 7.58
CA ARG A 370 -0.20 16.74 6.43
C ARG A 370 -0.66 15.45 5.76
N GLY A 371 0.20 14.43 5.68
CA GLY A 371 -0.16 13.12 5.14
C GLY A 371 -1.19 12.40 6.03
N VAL A 372 -0.94 12.38 7.34
CA VAL A 372 -1.88 11.90 8.35
C VAL A 372 -3.19 12.69 8.31
N ASP A 373 -3.16 14.01 8.19
CA ASP A 373 -4.36 14.86 8.08
C ASP A 373 -5.19 14.55 6.82
N TYR A 374 -4.57 14.07 5.72
CA TYR A 374 -5.30 13.58 4.56
C TYR A 374 -5.95 12.23 4.82
N LEU A 375 -5.25 11.26 5.42
CA LEU A 375 -5.84 9.99 5.87
C LEU A 375 -7.03 10.25 6.81
N LEU A 376 -6.85 11.10 7.82
CA LEU A 376 -7.87 11.43 8.81
C LEU A 376 -9.07 12.18 8.20
N ARG A 377 -8.94 12.93 7.11
CA ARG A 377 -10.09 13.58 6.43
C ARG A 377 -10.79 12.70 5.39
N THR A 378 -10.12 11.68 4.87
CA THR A 378 -10.67 10.79 3.82
C THR A 378 -11.30 9.51 4.35
N GLU A 379 -11.00 9.15 5.61
CA GLU A 379 -11.64 8.06 6.35
C GLU A 379 -13.17 8.12 6.33
N ASN A 380 -13.84 6.99 6.14
CA ASN A 380 -15.28 6.88 6.34
C ASN A 380 -15.66 7.08 7.82
N LYS A 381 -16.24 8.23 8.16
CA LYS A 381 -16.59 8.57 9.55
C LYS A 381 -17.77 7.79 10.14
N THR A 382 -18.54 7.08 9.32
CA THR A 382 -19.70 6.28 9.75
C THR A 382 -19.32 4.83 10.06
N TYR A 383 -18.44 4.23 9.25
CA TYR A 383 -18.12 2.80 9.32
C TYR A 383 -16.63 2.47 9.45
N GLY A 384 -15.75 3.49 9.42
CA GLY A 384 -14.30 3.32 9.37
C GLY A 384 -13.79 2.80 8.02
N GLY A 385 -12.47 2.74 7.91
CA GLY A 385 -11.78 2.28 6.70
C GLY A 385 -11.67 3.33 5.60
N TRP A 386 -10.97 2.95 4.53
CA TRP A 386 -10.62 3.78 3.38
C TRP A 386 -10.76 2.98 2.08
N ARG A 387 -10.85 3.70 0.96
CA ARG A 387 -10.92 3.16 -0.40
C ARG A 387 -10.36 4.19 -1.39
N TYR A 388 -10.62 4.03 -2.68
CA TYR A 388 -10.21 4.95 -3.75
C TYR A 388 -10.84 6.36 -3.63
N GLU A 389 -12.00 6.47 -2.98
CA GLU A 389 -12.75 7.72 -2.81
C GLU A 389 -13.06 8.01 -1.33
N PRO A 390 -12.98 9.28 -0.89
CA PRO A 390 -13.31 9.68 0.48
C PRO A 390 -14.73 9.29 0.90
N ASN A 391 -14.90 8.89 2.17
CA ASN A 391 -16.20 8.52 2.75
C ASN A 391 -16.97 7.35 2.08
N THR A 392 -16.39 6.65 1.10
CA THR A 392 -16.98 5.40 0.58
C THR A 392 -16.76 4.24 1.58
N VAL A 393 -17.47 3.12 1.41
CA VAL A 393 -17.27 1.94 2.29
C VAL A 393 -15.86 1.40 2.06
N GLY A 394 -15.08 1.34 3.13
CA GLY A 394 -13.67 0.93 3.08
C GLY A 394 -13.46 -0.52 2.65
N ASP A 395 -12.23 -0.84 2.31
CA ASP A 395 -11.76 -2.21 2.07
C ASP A 395 -10.51 -2.55 2.90
N VAL A 396 -10.25 -3.84 3.07
CA VAL A 396 -9.14 -4.32 3.91
C VAL A 396 -7.78 -4.03 3.28
N SER A 397 -7.65 -4.02 1.94
CA SER A 397 -6.35 -3.88 1.29
C SER A 397 -5.79 -2.45 1.30
N GLN A 398 -6.62 -1.43 1.53
CA GLN A 398 -6.11 -0.10 1.91
C GLN A 398 -5.73 -0.03 3.40
N LEU A 399 -6.31 -0.87 4.25
CA LEU A 399 -6.20 -0.70 5.71
C LEU A 399 -4.81 -1.03 6.25
N GLY A 400 -4.13 -2.07 5.78
CA GLY A 400 -2.81 -2.45 6.30
C GLY A 400 -1.76 -1.34 6.09
N TRP A 401 -1.74 -0.72 4.91
CA TRP A 401 -0.83 0.40 4.62
C TRP A 401 -1.15 1.63 5.48
N ILE A 402 -2.44 1.90 5.71
CA ILE A 402 -2.89 3.06 6.49
C ILE A 402 -2.68 2.84 7.99
N ILE A 403 -2.89 1.63 8.52
CA ILE A 403 -2.67 1.34 9.93
C ILE A 403 -1.18 1.43 10.29
N MET A 404 -0.30 0.98 9.39
CA MET A 404 1.16 1.14 9.54
C MET A 404 1.58 2.61 9.43
N ALA A 405 1.01 3.40 8.51
CA ALA A 405 1.27 4.83 8.41
C ALA A 405 0.87 5.59 9.69
N LEU A 406 -0.35 5.37 10.18
CA LEU A 406 -0.88 5.99 11.40
C LEU A 406 -0.07 5.57 12.64
N ARG A 407 0.30 4.28 12.76
CA ARG A 407 1.07 3.79 13.92
C ARG A 407 2.50 4.34 13.93
N SER A 408 3.14 4.43 12.77
CA SER A 408 4.47 5.04 12.64
C SER A 408 4.46 6.53 12.98
N ALA A 409 3.39 7.25 12.62
CA ALA A 409 3.21 8.64 13.01
C ALA A 409 2.93 8.81 14.52
N GLU A 410 2.09 7.94 15.10
CA GLU A 410 1.82 7.87 16.55
C GLU A 410 3.13 7.66 17.34
N MET A 411 4.00 6.76 16.86
CA MET A 411 5.35 6.53 17.39
C MET A 411 6.33 7.70 17.19
N ALA A 412 6.06 8.61 16.25
CA ALA A 412 6.85 9.81 16.00
C ALA A 412 6.38 11.06 16.80
N GLY A 413 5.42 10.90 17.70
CA GLY A 413 4.81 12.01 18.46
C GLY A 413 3.83 12.84 17.62
N ILE A 414 3.10 12.21 16.70
CA ILE A 414 1.97 12.81 15.98
C ILE A 414 0.69 12.15 16.48
N ASP A 415 -0.10 12.91 17.24
CA ASP A 415 -1.33 12.42 17.87
C ASP A 415 -2.35 11.95 16.84
N ILE A 416 -2.84 10.72 17.00
CA ILE A 416 -3.91 10.14 16.17
C ILE A 416 -5.20 10.08 17.01
N PRO A 417 -6.33 10.67 16.55
CA PRO A 417 -7.58 10.66 17.30
C PRO A 417 -8.06 9.24 17.65
N ASN A 418 -8.42 9.02 18.92
CA ASN A 418 -8.83 7.69 19.42
C ASN A 418 -10.08 7.15 18.71
N GLU A 419 -10.95 8.03 18.24
CA GLU A 419 -12.15 7.69 17.48
C GLU A 419 -11.81 7.10 16.10
N THR A 420 -10.65 7.44 15.52
CA THR A 420 -10.14 6.79 14.30
C THR A 420 -9.74 5.35 14.59
N TRP A 421 -9.05 5.10 15.71
CA TRP A 421 -8.69 3.76 16.13
C TRP A 421 -9.93 2.90 16.46
N GLN A 422 -10.93 3.48 17.12
CA GLN A 422 -12.23 2.82 17.36
C GLN A 422 -12.99 2.52 16.05
N ARG A 423 -12.96 3.42 15.07
CA ARG A 423 -13.56 3.17 13.74
C ARG A 423 -12.80 2.11 12.94
N ILE A 424 -11.48 1.99 13.10
CA ILE A 424 -10.71 0.87 12.52
C ILE A 424 -11.12 -0.46 13.17
N GLU A 425 -11.25 -0.52 14.50
CA GLU A 425 -11.75 -1.72 15.20
C GLU A 425 -13.16 -2.09 14.75
N TYR A 426 -14.05 -1.09 14.61
CA TYR A 426 -15.40 -1.29 14.10
C TYR A 426 -15.40 -1.79 12.65
N PHE A 427 -14.62 -1.18 11.75
CA PHE A 427 -14.48 -1.62 10.35
C PHE A 427 -14.02 -3.08 10.27
N LEU A 428 -13.00 -3.44 11.05
CA LEU A 428 -12.50 -4.81 11.14
C LEU A 428 -13.57 -5.80 11.64
N SER A 429 -14.53 -5.37 12.47
CA SER A 429 -15.67 -6.22 12.85
C SER A 429 -16.63 -6.53 11.69
N ARG A 430 -16.79 -5.60 10.73
CA ARG A 430 -17.73 -5.74 9.59
C ARG A 430 -17.22 -6.67 8.48
N VAL A 431 -15.91 -6.95 8.47
CA VAL A 431 -15.27 -7.84 7.49
C VAL A 431 -15.01 -9.26 8.02
N VAL A 432 -15.33 -9.56 9.28
CA VAL A 432 -15.19 -10.89 9.89
C VAL A 432 -16.02 -11.94 9.14
N ARG A 433 -15.43 -13.11 8.91
CA ARG A 433 -16.00 -14.33 8.31
C ARG A 433 -15.44 -15.57 9.04
N GLY A 434 -15.84 -16.75 8.58
CA GLY A 434 -15.53 -18.02 9.25
C GLY A 434 -16.56 -18.36 10.32
N ARG A 435 -16.47 -19.58 10.85
CA ARG A 435 -17.32 -20.11 11.92
C ARG A 435 -16.90 -19.58 13.29
N ASN A 436 -15.60 -19.36 13.49
CA ASN A 436 -15.03 -18.87 14.75
C ASN A 436 -14.73 -17.36 14.70
N GLY A 437 -14.72 -16.76 13.52
CA GLY A 437 -14.45 -15.34 13.28
C GLY A 437 -12.98 -15.03 12.93
N GLY A 438 -12.23 -16.05 12.51
CA GLY A 438 -10.82 -15.95 12.12
C GLY A 438 -10.57 -15.43 10.71
N LEU A 439 -11.55 -15.55 9.81
CA LEU A 439 -11.39 -15.20 8.40
C LEU A 439 -11.82 -13.76 8.15
N ALA A 440 -11.32 -13.14 7.08
CA ALA A 440 -11.73 -11.77 6.71
C ALA A 440 -11.98 -11.59 5.21
N ALA A 441 -12.97 -10.74 4.93
CA ALA A 441 -13.40 -10.35 3.60
C ALA A 441 -12.74 -9.06 3.12
N TYR A 442 -12.59 -8.92 1.79
CA TYR A 442 -12.11 -7.67 1.18
C TYR A 442 -13.00 -6.47 1.56
N ARG A 443 -14.33 -6.67 1.62
CA ARG A 443 -15.32 -5.66 2.05
C ARG A 443 -16.40 -6.27 2.94
N PRO A 444 -17.18 -5.46 3.67
CA PRO A 444 -18.44 -5.91 4.26
C PRO A 444 -19.33 -6.58 3.20
N ASN A 445 -19.99 -7.67 3.58
CA ASN A 445 -20.89 -8.49 2.75
C ASN A 445 -20.27 -9.14 1.49
N THR A 446 -18.94 -9.22 1.33
CA THR A 446 -18.30 -10.13 0.35
C THR A 446 -17.76 -11.40 1.02
N ASP A 447 -17.34 -12.38 0.25
CA ASP A 447 -16.60 -13.54 0.74
C ASP A 447 -15.19 -13.19 1.26
N TRP A 448 -14.59 -14.17 1.94
CA TRP A 448 -13.26 -14.09 2.54
C TRP A 448 -12.15 -14.48 1.55
N SER A 449 -10.91 -14.07 1.83
CA SER A 449 -9.74 -14.60 1.10
C SER A 449 -8.49 -14.60 1.98
N ARG A 450 -7.53 -15.49 1.69
CA ARG A 450 -6.32 -15.67 2.50
C ARG A 450 -5.53 -14.37 2.71
N SER A 451 -5.41 -13.55 1.66
CA SER A 451 -4.74 -12.25 1.74
C SER A 451 -5.43 -11.28 2.71
N MET A 452 -6.76 -11.25 2.71
CA MET A 452 -7.54 -10.35 3.58
C MET A 452 -7.62 -10.89 5.01
N THR A 453 -7.70 -12.22 5.20
CA THR A 453 -7.51 -12.89 6.50
C THR A 453 -6.16 -12.52 7.12
N ALA A 454 -5.05 -12.64 6.36
CA ALA A 454 -3.71 -12.28 6.82
C ALA A 454 -3.61 -10.80 7.20
N GLU A 455 -4.04 -9.89 6.33
CA GLU A 455 -3.96 -8.46 6.56
C GLU A 455 -4.85 -8.01 7.73
N ALA A 456 -6.06 -8.55 7.87
CA ALA A 456 -6.94 -8.26 9.00
C ALA A 456 -6.40 -8.83 10.33
N MET A 457 -5.79 -10.02 10.32
CA MET A 457 -5.12 -10.61 11.49
C MET A 457 -3.95 -9.73 11.94
N TYR A 458 -3.13 -9.25 10.99
CA TYR A 458 -2.03 -8.33 11.30
C TYR A 458 -2.53 -6.95 11.80
N CYS A 459 -3.55 -6.37 11.17
CA CYS A 459 -4.17 -5.13 11.66
C CYS A 459 -4.68 -5.28 13.10
N ARG A 460 -5.29 -6.43 13.43
CA ARG A 460 -5.75 -6.77 14.79
C ARG A 460 -4.61 -6.83 15.80
N GLN A 461 -3.47 -7.40 15.44
CA GLN A 461 -2.27 -7.40 16.27
C GLN A 461 -1.74 -5.97 16.50
N VAL A 462 -1.65 -5.13 15.45
CA VAL A 462 -1.22 -3.71 15.57
C VAL A 462 -2.12 -2.90 16.51
N LEU A 463 -3.41 -3.22 16.59
CA LEU A 463 -4.37 -2.56 17.50
C LEU A 463 -4.28 -3.02 18.97
N GLY A 464 -3.50 -4.06 19.28
CA GLY A 464 -3.55 -4.73 20.58
C GLY A 464 -4.86 -5.50 20.81
N LYS A 465 -5.50 -5.96 19.73
CA LYS A 465 -6.81 -6.66 19.72
C LYS A 465 -6.69 -8.02 19.01
N PRO A 466 -5.85 -8.95 19.52
CA PRO A 466 -5.66 -10.27 18.91
C PRO A 466 -6.98 -11.06 18.84
N LEU A 467 -6.98 -12.08 17.98
CA LEU A 467 -8.08 -13.02 17.82
C LEU A 467 -8.24 -13.91 19.08
N THR A 468 -9.42 -14.48 19.28
CA THR A 468 -9.61 -15.59 20.23
C THR A 468 -8.95 -16.86 19.69
N ASP A 469 -8.60 -17.80 20.56
CA ASP A 469 -7.86 -19.03 20.23
C ASP A 469 -8.47 -19.79 19.05
N LEU A 470 -9.81 -19.98 19.06
CA LEU A 470 -10.54 -20.66 17.98
C LEU A 470 -10.57 -19.87 16.66
N ALA A 471 -10.58 -18.54 16.74
CA ALA A 471 -10.49 -17.67 15.57
C ALA A 471 -9.06 -17.62 15.03
N GLN A 472 -8.04 -17.62 15.90
CA GLN A 472 -6.64 -17.73 15.49
C GLN A 472 -6.37 -19.06 14.80
N LEU A 473 -6.83 -20.19 15.35
CA LEU A 473 -6.72 -21.50 14.71
C LEU A 473 -7.40 -21.51 13.32
N GLU A 474 -8.61 -20.97 13.20
CA GLU A 474 -9.31 -20.82 11.92
C GLU A 474 -8.52 -19.95 10.91
N SER A 475 -7.83 -18.89 11.36
CA SER A 475 -6.90 -18.14 10.51
C SER A 475 -5.69 -18.97 10.10
N LEU A 476 -5.04 -19.64 11.06
CA LEU A 476 -3.81 -20.41 10.85
C LEU A 476 -4.03 -21.55 9.85
N ASP A 477 -5.15 -22.27 9.95
CA ASP A 477 -5.50 -23.36 9.02
C ASP A 477 -5.79 -22.82 7.60
N ALA A 478 -6.51 -21.71 7.50
CA ALA A 478 -6.81 -21.07 6.20
C ALA A 478 -5.55 -20.54 5.50
N LEU A 479 -4.57 -20.03 6.25
CA LEU A 479 -3.27 -19.60 5.74
C LEU A 479 -2.35 -20.79 5.41
N ALA A 480 -2.37 -21.84 6.23
CA ALA A 480 -1.60 -23.07 5.98
C ALA A 480 -2.08 -23.88 4.77
N ALA A 481 -3.32 -23.64 4.32
CA ALA A 481 -3.91 -24.29 3.14
C ALA A 481 -3.44 -23.73 1.78
N GLU A 482 -2.55 -22.73 1.76
CA GLU A 482 -1.83 -22.26 0.55
C GLU A 482 -0.52 -21.59 1.01
N LEU A 483 0.56 -22.37 1.07
CA LEU A 483 1.89 -21.88 1.41
C LEU A 483 2.60 -21.28 0.18
N PRO A 484 3.69 -20.52 0.38
CA PRO A 484 4.50 -20.02 -0.72
C PRO A 484 4.97 -21.13 -1.67
N GLY A 485 4.60 -21.01 -2.95
CA GLY A 485 4.89 -21.99 -4.01
C GLY A 485 3.78 -22.99 -4.30
N ASP A 486 2.69 -22.99 -3.52
CA ASP A 486 1.55 -23.91 -3.74
C ASP A 486 0.53 -23.36 -4.75
N GLY A 487 0.54 -22.04 -4.96
CA GLY A 487 -0.35 -21.30 -5.87
C GLY A 487 0.37 -20.14 -6.58
N MET A 488 -0.37 -19.31 -7.30
CA MET A 488 0.20 -18.19 -8.07
C MET A 488 0.91 -17.18 -7.15
N THR A 489 2.21 -16.99 -7.38
CA THR A 489 3.12 -16.17 -6.56
C THR A 489 2.53 -14.80 -6.21
N ASN A 490 2.29 -14.55 -4.92
CA ASN A 490 1.56 -13.38 -4.45
C ASN A 490 2.28 -12.68 -3.29
N TYR A 491 3.28 -11.85 -3.59
CA TYR A 491 4.07 -11.17 -2.54
C TYR A 491 3.25 -10.20 -1.66
N TYR A 492 2.07 -9.76 -2.11
CA TYR A 492 1.14 -9.03 -1.25
C TYR A 492 0.60 -9.92 -0.12
N TYR A 493 0.11 -11.10 -0.50
CA TYR A 493 -0.32 -12.12 0.45
C TYR A 493 0.85 -12.54 1.34
N TRP A 494 2.02 -12.81 0.76
CA TRP A 494 3.15 -13.34 1.53
C TRP A 494 3.73 -12.34 2.53
N TYR A 495 3.70 -11.04 2.22
CA TYR A 495 4.10 -9.99 3.17
C TYR A 495 3.17 -9.94 4.38
N TYR A 496 1.85 -9.84 4.18
CA TYR A 496 0.90 -9.78 5.30
C TYR A 496 0.76 -11.11 6.06
N ALA A 497 0.87 -12.26 5.37
CA ALA A 497 0.87 -13.57 6.02
C ALA A 497 2.15 -13.79 6.81
N GLY A 498 3.31 -13.45 6.25
CA GLY A 498 4.60 -13.47 6.95
C GLY A 498 4.57 -12.61 8.21
N LEU A 499 4.06 -11.37 8.11
CA LEU A 499 3.87 -10.48 9.25
C LEU A 499 2.93 -11.05 10.31
N ALA A 500 1.74 -11.51 9.93
CA ALA A 500 0.75 -12.05 10.87
C ALA A 500 1.25 -13.31 11.60
N LEU A 501 1.92 -14.21 10.87
CA LEU A 501 2.42 -15.48 11.38
C LEU A 501 3.70 -15.31 12.21
N HIS A 502 4.65 -14.49 11.78
CA HIS A 502 5.85 -14.14 12.56
C HIS A 502 5.47 -13.51 13.90
N HIS A 503 4.47 -12.63 13.89
CA HIS A 503 3.95 -12.00 15.11
C HIS A 503 3.23 -13.01 16.02
N ALA A 504 2.41 -13.90 15.46
CA ALA A 504 1.68 -14.92 16.22
C ALA A 504 2.52 -16.13 16.66
N GLN A 505 3.76 -16.29 16.20
CA GLN A 505 4.56 -17.52 16.42
C GLN A 505 4.76 -17.88 17.90
N HIS A 506 4.61 -16.91 18.81
CA HIS A 506 4.75 -17.08 20.26
C HIS A 506 3.44 -17.43 20.97
N ASP A 507 2.29 -17.30 20.31
CA ASP A 507 0.96 -17.47 20.92
C ASP A 507 0.62 -18.96 21.20
N GLY A 508 1.29 -19.90 20.52
CA GLY A 508 1.15 -21.32 20.80
C GLY A 508 1.84 -22.23 19.79
N ASN A 509 1.85 -23.54 20.06
CA ASN A 509 2.51 -24.54 19.21
C ASN A 509 1.94 -24.59 17.78
N ALA A 510 0.63 -24.41 17.59
CA ALA A 510 0.02 -24.35 16.27
C ALA A 510 0.52 -23.16 15.44
N ALA A 511 0.55 -21.96 16.05
CA ALA A 511 1.05 -20.75 15.41
C ALA A 511 2.54 -20.89 15.06
N ARG A 512 3.37 -21.39 15.99
CA ARG A 512 4.80 -21.65 15.79
C ARG A 512 5.08 -22.64 14.65
N LEU A 513 4.33 -23.75 14.58
CA LEU A 513 4.49 -24.76 13.52
C LEU A 513 3.98 -24.26 12.16
N THR A 514 2.95 -23.42 12.13
CA THR A 514 2.50 -22.78 10.88
C THR A 514 3.47 -21.70 10.42
N TRP A 515 4.01 -20.87 11.32
CA TRP A 515 5.08 -19.92 11.00
C TRP A 515 6.32 -20.63 10.44
N ASN A 516 6.82 -21.68 11.10
CA ASN A 516 8.00 -22.40 10.61
C ASN A 516 7.79 -22.98 9.20
N ARG A 517 6.64 -23.63 8.94
CA ARG A 517 6.28 -24.15 7.61
C ARG A 517 6.17 -23.04 6.57
N TRP A 518 5.51 -21.93 6.92
CA TRP A 518 5.38 -20.75 6.07
C TRP A 518 6.75 -20.18 5.70
N ASN A 519 7.60 -19.95 6.70
CA ASN A 519 8.88 -19.30 6.58
C ASN A 519 9.87 -20.10 5.72
N GLU A 520 9.98 -21.42 5.90
CA GLU A 520 10.86 -22.24 5.04
C GLU A 520 10.41 -22.22 3.57
N ARG A 521 9.10 -22.33 3.30
CA ARG A 521 8.54 -22.20 1.96
C ARG A 521 8.79 -20.80 1.37
N MET A 522 8.57 -19.75 2.16
CA MET A 522 8.78 -18.36 1.77
C MET A 522 10.24 -18.09 1.39
N LYS A 523 11.19 -18.47 2.26
CA LYS A 523 12.64 -18.33 2.02
C LYS A 523 13.05 -19.06 0.76
N HIS A 524 12.65 -20.33 0.60
CA HIS A 524 12.98 -21.11 -0.59
C HIS A 524 12.50 -20.42 -1.88
N GLN A 525 11.23 -20.00 -1.92
CA GLN A 525 10.67 -19.33 -3.10
C GLN A 525 11.33 -17.98 -3.41
N LEU A 526 11.57 -17.12 -2.41
CA LEU A 526 12.27 -15.85 -2.65
C LEU A 526 13.73 -16.06 -3.09
N LEU A 527 14.48 -16.95 -2.41
CA LEU A 527 15.90 -17.18 -2.73
C LEU A 527 16.09 -17.80 -4.12
N THR A 528 15.23 -18.74 -4.53
CA THR A 528 15.29 -19.35 -5.87
C THR A 528 14.79 -18.39 -6.96
N ALA A 529 13.88 -17.45 -6.66
CA ALA A 529 13.33 -16.52 -7.64
C ALA A 529 14.12 -15.21 -7.82
N GLN A 530 15.15 -14.93 -7.00
CA GLN A 530 15.95 -13.72 -7.15
C GLN A 530 16.82 -13.79 -8.41
N VAL A 531 16.87 -12.69 -9.17
CA VAL A 531 17.73 -12.59 -10.35
C VAL A 531 19.19 -12.54 -9.90
N ILE A 532 20.01 -13.50 -10.34
CA ILE A 532 21.43 -13.62 -9.95
C ILE A 532 22.43 -13.09 -10.99
N GLU A 533 21.98 -12.71 -12.19
CA GLU A 533 22.84 -12.28 -13.30
C GLU A 533 22.23 -11.11 -14.11
N GLY A 534 23.07 -10.38 -14.85
CA GLY A 534 22.66 -9.29 -15.73
C GLY A 534 22.32 -7.97 -15.01
N SER A 535 21.78 -6.99 -15.74
CA SER A 535 21.45 -5.65 -15.20
C SER A 535 20.31 -5.64 -14.18
N ASP A 536 19.56 -6.74 -14.08
CA ASP A 536 18.48 -6.94 -13.12
C ASP A 536 18.92 -7.76 -11.89
N GLN A 537 20.22 -8.06 -11.74
CA GLN A 537 20.78 -8.79 -10.59
C GLN A 537 20.36 -8.15 -9.26
N GLY A 538 19.90 -8.98 -8.31
CA GLY A 538 19.38 -8.55 -7.01
C GLY A 538 17.87 -8.27 -6.98
N SER A 539 17.23 -8.10 -8.14
CA SER A 539 15.78 -7.87 -8.25
C SER A 539 14.96 -9.18 -8.30
N TRP A 540 13.63 -9.04 -8.24
CA TRP A 540 12.68 -10.10 -8.60
C TRP A 540 11.83 -9.71 -9.81
N ASN A 541 11.55 -10.68 -10.67
CA ASN A 541 10.79 -10.45 -11.91
C ASN A 541 9.31 -10.14 -11.62
N PRO A 542 8.68 -9.17 -12.31
CA PRO A 542 7.26 -8.84 -12.15
C PRO A 542 6.32 -9.87 -12.80
N ASN A 543 6.36 -11.11 -12.32
CA ASN A 543 5.51 -12.24 -12.70
C ASN A 543 4.61 -12.75 -11.55
N THR A 544 4.41 -11.91 -10.53
CA THR A 544 3.51 -12.17 -9.39
C THR A 544 2.11 -11.62 -9.65
N VAL A 545 1.10 -12.03 -8.86
CA VAL A 545 -0.31 -11.59 -8.97
C VAL A 545 -0.42 -10.08 -9.21
N TRP A 546 0.25 -9.27 -8.39
CA TRP A 546 0.20 -7.79 -8.49
C TRP A 546 1.42 -7.18 -9.19
N GLY A 547 2.38 -8.01 -9.61
CA GLY A 547 3.66 -7.56 -10.18
C GLY A 547 3.53 -6.82 -11.50
N GLY A 548 2.50 -7.10 -12.31
CA GLY A 548 2.23 -6.33 -13.53
C GLY A 548 1.87 -4.86 -13.24
N TYR A 549 1.04 -4.63 -12.23
CA TYR A 549 0.64 -3.27 -11.83
C TYR A 549 1.78 -2.51 -11.14
N GLY A 550 2.57 -3.16 -10.27
CA GLY A 550 3.64 -2.49 -9.51
C GLY A 550 5.02 -2.47 -10.17
N GLY A 551 5.27 -3.30 -11.19
CA GLY A 551 6.57 -3.41 -11.87
C GLY A 551 7.65 -4.09 -11.03
N ARG A 552 8.90 -4.03 -11.54
CA ARG A 552 10.08 -4.68 -10.93
C ARG A 552 10.43 -4.08 -9.57
N VAL A 553 10.26 -2.76 -9.36
CA VAL A 553 10.54 -2.12 -8.07
C VAL A 553 9.57 -2.57 -6.99
N TYR A 554 8.25 -2.54 -7.23
CA TYR A 554 7.26 -3.13 -6.30
C TYR A 554 7.63 -4.58 -5.97
N THR A 555 7.89 -5.38 -7.01
CA THR A 555 8.11 -6.82 -6.84
C THR A 555 9.37 -7.10 -6.03
N THR A 556 10.43 -6.31 -6.21
CA THR A 556 11.69 -6.41 -5.47
C THR A 556 11.55 -5.90 -4.03
N ALA A 557 10.92 -4.74 -3.82
CA ALA A 557 10.68 -4.19 -2.50
C ALA A 557 9.80 -5.13 -1.66
N MET A 558 8.73 -5.68 -2.22
CA MET A 558 7.86 -6.64 -1.52
C MET A 558 8.58 -7.96 -1.21
N ALA A 559 9.40 -8.50 -2.12
CA ALA A 559 10.20 -9.70 -1.87
C ALA A 559 11.23 -9.49 -0.75
N ALA A 560 11.96 -8.37 -0.78
CA ALA A 560 12.90 -7.99 0.27
C ALA A 560 12.18 -7.79 1.62
N MET A 561 11.08 -7.04 1.67
CA MET A 561 10.32 -6.82 2.90
C MET A 561 9.69 -8.10 3.49
N CYS A 562 9.47 -9.16 2.68
CA CYS A 562 9.12 -10.49 3.20
C CYS A 562 10.29 -11.14 3.95
N LEU A 563 11.53 -10.92 3.51
CA LEU A 563 12.76 -11.41 4.15
C LEU A 563 13.22 -10.54 5.33
N GLU A 564 12.79 -9.28 5.41
CA GLU A 564 13.07 -8.39 6.55
C GLU A 564 12.18 -8.64 7.78
N VAL A 565 11.16 -9.50 7.65
CA VAL A 565 10.10 -9.72 8.65
C VAL A 565 10.61 -9.98 10.07
N TYR A 566 11.78 -10.62 10.20
CA TYR A 566 12.42 -10.99 11.47
C TYR A 566 12.89 -9.81 12.34
N TYR A 567 13.02 -8.60 11.77
CA TYR A 567 13.48 -7.40 12.50
C TYR A 567 12.67 -6.14 12.14
N ARG A 568 11.72 -6.26 11.21
CA ARG A 568 11.00 -5.09 10.68
C ARG A 568 10.15 -4.39 11.74
N TYR A 569 9.49 -5.14 12.63
CA TYR A 569 8.71 -4.59 13.75
C TYR A 569 8.88 -5.48 14.98
N GLY A 570 9.40 -4.92 16.08
CA GLY A 570 9.92 -5.70 17.20
C GLY A 570 8.94 -6.68 17.87
N SER A 571 9.48 -7.82 18.32
CA SER A 571 8.72 -9.01 18.74
C SER A 571 7.79 -8.77 19.95
N PRO A 572 6.60 -9.41 20.01
CA PRO A 572 5.72 -9.37 21.18
C PRO A 572 6.31 -10.09 22.40
N ALA A 573 7.38 -10.88 22.25
CA ALA A 573 7.97 -11.69 23.32
C ALA A 573 8.45 -10.85 24.54
N ALA A 574 8.65 -9.54 24.36
CA ALA A 574 8.93 -8.60 25.45
C ALA A 574 7.68 -8.16 26.25
N GLY A 575 6.48 -8.63 25.91
CA GLY A 575 5.19 -8.27 26.53
C GLY A 575 4.73 -6.83 26.27
N GLN A 576 5.58 -5.99 25.67
CA GLN A 576 5.37 -4.56 25.43
C GLN A 576 6.00 -4.13 24.10
N SER A 577 5.75 -4.85 22.99
CA SER A 577 6.18 -4.35 21.67
C SER A 577 5.51 -3.00 21.40
N PRO A 578 6.25 -1.88 21.25
CA PRO A 578 5.65 -0.58 20.97
C PRO A 578 5.18 -0.46 19.52
N TRP A 579 5.29 -1.52 18.71
CA TRP A 579 4.52 -1.62 17.47
C TRP A 579 3.04 -1.87 17.76
N ILE A 580 2.74 -2.71 18.75
CA ILE A 580 1.38 -2.97 19.24
C ILE A 580 0.88 -1.74 20.01
N ALA A 581 -0.30 -1.24 19.63
CA ALA A 581 -0.97 -0.21 20.40
C ALA A 581 -1.55 -0.80 21.70
N THR A 582 -0.96 -0.44 22.84
CA THR A 582 -1.46 -0.76 24.18
C THR A 582 -2.69 0.08 24.55
N ARG A 583 -3.74 0.01 23.72
CA ARG A 583 -4.98 0.75 23.95
C ARG A 583 -5.75 0.14 25.12
N PRO A 584 -6.26 0.96 26.07
CA PRO A 584 -7.14 0.47 27.11
C PRO A 584 -8.28 -0.35 26.51
N ARG A 585 -8.61 -1.50 27.12
CA ARG A 585 -9.93 -2.11 26.91
C ARG A 585 -10.92 -1.07 27.43
N GLY A 586 -11.69 -0.45 26.53
CA GLY A 586 -12.53 0.68 26.89
C GLY A 586 -13.46 0.31 28.03
N GLU A 587 -13.40 1.07 29.12
CA GLU A 587 -14.36 0.92 30.20
C GLU A 587 -15.76 1.13 29.63
N THR A 588 -16.61 0.10 29.71
CA THR A 588 -18.00 0.15 29.28
C THR A 588 -18.74 1.11 30.19
N THR A 589 -18.71 2.40 29.84
CA THR A 589 -19.28 3.49 30.62
C THR A 589 -20.80 3.46 30.47
N GLN A 590 -21.44 2.57 31.23
CA GLN A 590 -22.89 2.57 31.41
C GLN A 590 -23.33 3.92 32.00
N LYS A 591 -24.16 4.62 31.23
CA LYS A 591 -24.93 5.81 31.61
C LYS A 591 -26.25 5.80 30.83
#